data_AF-A0A814LZA9-F1
#
_entry.id   AF-A0A814LZA9-F1
#
_cell.length_a   1.000
_cell.length_b   1.000
_cell.length_c   1.000
_cell.angle_alpha   90.00
_cell.angle_beta   90.00
_cell.angle_gamma   90.00
#
_symmetry.space_group_name_H-M   'P 1'
#
loop_
_entity.id
_entity.type
_entity.pdbx_description
1 polymer ?
#
loop_
_entity_poly.entity_id
_entity_poly.type
_entity_poly.pdbx_seq_one_letter_code
_entity_poly.pdbx_strand_id
1 'polypeptide(L)'
;MAPTRQSQSSISTRPILDKPQVLKTNRNATNISQNQEQISHELLNQLLIKLETLTVNVEALSTSVSRIETQIEQIKIEQRDSNLILERHDRNLRAIFEKLEELERTPPVVNLPATPVQNTINQIFTPEIILQARDQLGINLDVELVYNGKNLLSLVAFNRNNINIYGTKLLGKLFTKRELAQGTVEPTRTNTPQLDPIRMNLIKACYIRKLKTIESFVDNWPSISKSLKQKCLDQRKFFAKQEDPEEANGENGGEDDEDDNDDTQALENNFEQPEEEPVSGQLIPRDISMASLPLNN
;
A
#
# COMPACT_ATOMS: atom_id res chain seq x y z
N MET A 1 17.31 22.71 -134.30
CA MET A 1 18.18 21.83 -135.12
C MET A 1 18.99 20.96 -134.18
N ALA A 2 18.79 19.64 -134.27
CA ALA A 2 19.61 18.59 -133.65
C ALA A 2 20.97 18.48 -134.41
N PRO A 3 22.00 17.69 -133.96
CA PRO A 3 21.95 16.26 -133.60
C PRO A 3 22.74 15.89 -132.32
N THR A 4 22.35 14.89 -131.52
CA THR A 4 22.50 13.42 -131.69
C THR A 4 23.93 12.94 -131.94
N ARG A 5 24.55 12.33 -130.91
CA ARG A 5 25.37 11.12 -131.10
C ARG A 5 25.42 10.25 -129.85
N GLN A 6 24.96 9.01 -130.03
CA GLN A 6 25.10 7.86 -129.14
C GLN A 6 26.57 7.40 -129.10
N SER A 7 26.98 6.78 -127.99
CA SER A 7 27.78 5.54 -127.99
C SER A 7 27.69 4.86 -126.61
N GLN A 8 27.41 3.56 -126.66
CA GLN A 8 27.22 2.63 -125.56
C GLN A 8 28.56 2.21 -124.94
N SER A 9 28.58 1.81 -123.66
CA SER A 9 29.13 0.51 -123.25
C SER A 9 28.94 0.22 -121.75
N SER A 10 28.48 -1.01 -121.49
CA SER A 10 28.85 -1.88 -120.37
C SER A 10 28.15 -1.74 -119.01
N ILE A 11 27.22 -2.69 -118.85
CA ILE A 11 26.69 -3.28 -117.64
C ILE A 11 27.82 -3.67 -116.67
N SER A 12 27.75 -3.26 -115.40
CA SER A 12 28.33 -4.04 -114.31
C SER A 12 27.59 -3.81 -112.99
N THR A 13 26.89 -4.88 -112.62
CA THR A 13 26.26 -5.27 -111.38
C THR A 13 26.96 -4.78 -110.10
N ARG A 14 26.22 -4.08 -109.23
CA ARG A 14 26.19 -4.30 -107.76
C ARG A 14 25.13 -3.39 -107.09
N PRO A 15 24.10 -3.97 -106.46
CA PRO A 15 23.23 -3.28 -105.50
C PRO A 15 23.64 -3.68 -104.08
N ILE A 16 24.09 -2.74 -103.25
CA ILE A 16 24.18 -2.93 -101.79
C ILE A 16 23.82 -1.57 -101.18
N LEU A 17 22.52 -1.34 -100.98
CA LEU A 17 21.78 -1.64 -99.75
C LEU A 17 22.11 -0.59 -98.68
N ASP A 18 21.08 0.21 -98.44
CA ASP A 18 20.99 1.26 -97.45
C ASP A 18 21.61 0.87 -96.12
N LYS A 19 22.32 1.85 -95.53
CA LYS A 19 22.68 1.88 -94.13
C LYS A 19 21.43 1.59 -93.27
N PRO A 20 21.38 0.52 -92.49
CA PRO A 20 20.72 0.61 -91.20
C PRO A 20 21.74 1.24 -90.26
N GLN A 21 21.46 2.46 -89.78
CA GLN A 21 21.98 2.84 -88.47
C GLN A 21 21.53 1.76 -87.50
N VAL A 22 22.46 0.90 -87.08
CA VAL A 22 22.23 0.03 -85.94
C VAL A 22 22.05 0.95 -84.75
N LEU A 23 20.79 1.18 -84.38
CA LEU A 23 20.40 1.81 -83.13
C LEU A 23 21.14 1.09 -82.00
N LYS A 24 22.20 1.73 -81.50
CA LYS A 24 22.75 1.43 -80.17
C LYS A 24 21.80 2.01 -79.12
N THR A 25 20.59 1.46 -79.03
CA THR A 25 19.64 1.77 -77.96
C THR A 25 18.96 0.48 -77.56
N ASN A 26 19.63 -0.33 -76.73
CA ASN A 26 18.93 -1.25 -75.83
C ASN A 26 19.85 -1.92 -74.79
N ARG A 27 20.70 -1.13 -74.10
CA ARG A 27 21.31 -1.59 -72.83
C ARG A 27 20.80 -0.79 -71.64
N ASN A 28 20.50 0.50 -71.84
CA ASN A 28 19.93 1.34 -70.79
C ASN A 28 18.46 0.99 -70.46
N ALA A 29 17.62 0.70 -71.45
CA ALA A 29 16.21 0.36 -71.17
C ALA A 29 16.06 -1.00 -70.46
N THR A 30 16.90 -1.99 -70.78
CA THR A 30 16.92 -3.29 -70.10
C THR A 30 17.41 -3.19 -68.66
N ASN A 31 18.44 -2.38 -68.40
CA ASN A 31 18.92 -2.11 -67.03
C ASN A 31 17.91 -1.30 -66.19
N ILE A 32 17.18 -0.36 -66.81
CA ILE A 32 16.13 0.40 -66.13
C ILE A 32 14.95 -0.52 -65.76
N SER A 33 14.55 -1.42 -66.67
CA SER A 33 13.49 -2.41 -66.42
C SER A 33 13.84 -3.36 -65.28
N GLN A 34 15.07 -3.90 -65.27
CA GLN A 34 15.54 -4.81 -64.21
C GLN A 34 15.63 -4.12 -62.84
N ASN A 35 16.07 -2.87 -62.81
CA ASN A 35 16.14 -2.11 -61.55
C ASN A 35 14.75 -1.75 -61.02
N GLN A 36 13.79 -1.47 -61.91
CA GLN A 36 12.40 -1.21 -61.54
C GLN A 36 11.69 -2.47 -61.01
N GLU A 37 12.00 -3.65 -61.57
CA GLU A 37 11.54 -4.94 -61.04
C GLU A 37 12.14 -5.25 -59.67
N GLN A 38 13.41 -4.96 -59.45
CA GLN A 38 14.04 -5.14 -58.13
C GLN A 38 13.42 -4.24 -57.06
N ILE A 39 13.17 -2.96 -57.39
CA ILE A 39 12.52 -2.02 -56.48
C ILE A 39 11.08 -2.44 -56.18
N SER A 40 10.34 -2.97 -57.16
CA SER A 40 8.97 -3.44 -56.95
C SER A 40 8.91 -4.70 -56.09
N HIS A 41 9.85 -5.64 -56.28
CA HIS A 41 9.97 -6.83 -55.43
C HIS A 41 10.34 -6.49 -53.99
N GLU A 42 11.27 -5.55 -53.78
CA GLU A 42 11.65 -5.09 -52.45
C GLU A 42 10.47 -4.42 -51.72
N LEU A 43 9.73 -3.55 -52.41
CA LEU A 43 8.54 -2.91 -51.84
C LEU A 43 7.47 -3.94 -51.48
N LEU A 44 7.27 -4.95 -52.33
CA LEU A 44 6.29 -6.02 -52.10
C LEU A 44 6.67 -6.89 -50.88
N ASN A 45 7.96 -7.21 -50.72
CA ASN A 45 8.46 -7.92 -49.54
C ASN A 45 8.27 -7.10 -48.25
N GLN A 46 8.57 -5.79 -48.29
CA GLN A 46 8.33 -4.92 -47.14
C GLN A 46 6.84 -4.80 -46.78
N LEU A 47 5.96 -4.76 -47.79
CA LEU A 47 4.51 -4.77 -47.56
C LEU A 47 4.05 -6.10 -46.95
N LEU A 48 4.58 -7.22 -47.42
CA LEU A 48 4.26 -8.55 -46.88
C LEU A 48 4.64 -8.67 -45.40
N ILE A 49 5.87 -8.27 -45.05
CA ILE A 49 6.34 -8.29 -43.64
C ILE A 49 5.46 -7.39 -42.76
N LYS A 50 5.07 -6.21 -43.24
CA LYS A 50 4.16 -5.31 -42.51
C LYS A 50 2.78 -5.92 -42.32
N LEU A 51 2.25 -6.63 -43.32
CA LEU A 51 0.95 -7.33 -43.23
C LEU A 51 1.01 -8.50 -42.24
N GLU A 52 2.08 -9.29 -42.25
CA GLU A 52 2.29 -10.36 -41.29
C GLU A 52 2.38 -9.81 -39.86
N THR A 53 3.18 -8.75 -39.66
CA THR A 53 3.30 -8.08 -38.36
C THR A 53 1.96 -7.53 -37.88
N LEU A 54 1.19 -6.91 -38.79
CA LEU A 54 -0.14 -6.40 -38.47
C LEU A 54 -1.09 -7.53 -38.07
N THR A 55 -1.01 -8.68 -38.74
CA THR A 55 -1.85 -9.85 -38.44
C THR A 55 -1.58 -10.37 -37.03
N VAL A 56 -0.31 -10.55 -36.67
CA VAL A 56 0.10 -10.97 -35.31
C VAL A 56 -0.37 -9.95 -34.26
N ASN A 57 -0.24 -8.64 -34.54
CA ASN A 57 -0.69 -7.60 -33.62
C ASN A 57 -2.21 -7.60 -33.43
N VAL A 58 -3.00 -7.86 -34.49
CA VAL A 58 -4.46 -7.95 -34.42
C VAL A 58 -4.89 -9.17 -33.60
N GLU A 59 -4.21 -10.31 -33.74
CA GLU A 59 -4.46 -11.51 -32.94
C GLU A 59 -4.13 -11.29 -31.45
N ALA A 60 -3.02 -10.63 -31.16
CA ALA A 60 -2.63 -10.24 -29.80
C ALA A 60 -3.65 -9.28 -29.17
N LEU A 61 -4.13 -8.30 -29.95
CA LEU A 61 -5.17 -7.37 -29.51
C LEU A 61 -6.49 -8.10 -29.25
N SER A 62 -6.91 -9.00 -30.14
CA SER A 62 -8.11 -9.82 -29.99
C SER A 62 -8.06 -10.63 -28.69
N THR A 63 -6.93 -11.28 -28.42
CA THR A 63 -6.71 -12.05 -27.18
C THR A 63 -6.81 -11.16 -25.93
N SER A 64 -6.24 -9.96 -26.01
CA SER A 64 -6.29 -8.97 -24.91
C SER A 64 -7.72 -8.48 -24.67
N VAL A 65 -8.49 -8.24 -25.72
CA VAL A 65 -9.91 -7.86 -25.63
C VAL A 65 -10.73 -8.97 -24.96
N SER A 66 -10.58 -10.23 -25.37
CA SER A 66 -11.30 -11.35 -24.74
C SER A 66 -10.95 -11.52 -23.25
N ARG A 67 -9.68 -11.26 -22.87
CA ARG A 67 -9.26 -11.26 -21.47
C ARG A 67 -9.95 -10.14 -20.68
N ILE A 68 -10.02 -8.93 -21.24
CA ILE A 68 -10.69 -7.78 -20.61
C ILE A 68 -12.20 -8.07 -20.45
N GLU A 69 -12.85 -8.64 -21.46
CA GLU A 69 -14.27 -9.02 -21.39
C GLU A 69 -14.53 -10.02 -20.25
N THR A 70 -13.65 -11.00 -20.09
CA THR A 70 -13.74 -11.98 -19.00
C THR A 70 -13.58 -11.31 -17.63
N GLN A 71 -12.63 -10.38 -17.50
CA GLN A 71 -12.43 -9.61 -16.26
C GLN A 71 -13.64 -8.73 -15.93
N ILE A 72 -14.25 -8.08 -16.93
CA ILE A 72 -15.46 -7.27 -16.75
C ILE A 72 -16.60 -8.13 -16.22
N GLU A 73 -16.80 -9.34 -16.77
CA GLU A 73 -17.88 -10.20 -16.32
C GLU A 73 -17.65 -10.70 -14.89
N GLN A 74 -16.40 -11.01 -14.52
CA GLN A 74 -16.04 -11.33 -13.14
C GLN A 74 -16.36 -10.18 -12.17
N ILE A 75 -15.99 -8.95 -12.53
CA ILE A 75 -16.29 -7.75 -11.72
C ILE A 75 -17.80 -7.57 -11.53
N LYS A 76 -18.61 -7.79 -12.57
CA LYS A 76 -20.07 -7.71 -12.46
C LYS A 76 -20.64 -8.76 -11.50
N ILE A 77 -20.09 -9.97 -11.48
CA ILE A 77 -20.49 -11.02 -10.54
C ILE A 77 -20.17 -10.59 -9.11
N GLU A 78 -18.95 -10.14 -8.84
CA GLU A 78 -18.52 -9.68 -7.52
C GLU A 78 -19.34 -8.47 -7.02
N GLN A 79 -19.72 -7.57 -7.94
CA GLN A 79 -20.59 -6.44 -7.62
C GLN A 79 -22.00 -6.89 -7.24
N ARG A 80 -22.57 -7.90 -7.92
CA ARG A 80 -23.87 -8.48 -7.55
C ARG A 80 -23.80 -9.12 -6.15
N ASP A 81 -22.75 -9.87 -5.86
CA ASP A 81 -22.57 -10.48 -4.54
C ASP A 81 -22.43 -9.43 -3.43
N SER A 82 -21.67 -8.37 -3.69
CA SER A 82 -21.52 -7.24 -2.77
C SER A 82 -22.87 -6.56 -2.48
N ASN A 83 -23.71 -6.37 -3.50
CA ASN A 83 -25.05 -5.81 -3.33
C ASN A 83 -25.95 -6.72 -2.49
N LEU A 84 -25.90 -8.04 -2.69
CA LEU A 84 -26.65 -9.00 -1.87
C LEU A 84 -26.23 -8.97 -0.39
N ILE A 85 -24.93 -8.81 -0.13
CA ILE A 85 -24.40 -8.64 1.23
C ILE A 85 -24.93 -7.34 1.85
N LEU A 86 -24.92 -6.24 1.10
CA LEU A 86 -25.45 -4.94 1.53
C LEU A 86 -26.93 -5.04 1.91
N GLU A 87 -27.76 -5.63 1.05
CA GLU A 87 -29.20 -5.82 1.31
C GLU A 87 -29.46 -6.69 2.54
N ARG A 88 -28.59 -7.68 2.82
CA ARG A 88 -28.70 -8.48 4.04
C ARG A 88 -28.37 -7.65 5.28
N HIS A 89 -27.36 -6.79 5.22
CA HIS A 89 -27.02 -5.90 6.31
C HIS A 89 -28.14 -4.88 6.57
N ASP A 90 -28.73 -4.29 5.54
CA ASP A 90 -29.84 -3.35 5.68
C ASP A 90 -31.05 -4.00 6.34
N ARG A 91 -31.39 -5.24 5.95
CA ARG A 91 -32.46 -6.01 6.61
C ARG A 91 -32.16 -6.28 8.09
N ASN A 92 -30.92 -6.66 8.41
CA ASN A 92 -30.51 -6.89 9.79
C ASN A 92 -30.57 -5.62 10.64
N LEU A 93 -30.12 -4.49 10.10
CA LEU A 93 -30.17 -3.19 10.78
C LEU A 93 -31.61 -2.79 11.05
N ARG A 94 -32.51 -2.92 10.05
CA ARG A 94 -33.94 -2.64 10.24
C ARG A 94 -34.55 -3.49 11.36
N ALA A 95 -34.24 -4.79 11.41
CA ALA A 95 -34.72 -5.67 12.47
C ALA A 95 -34.17 -5.30 13.87
N ILE A 96 -32.94 -4.79 13.95
CA ILE A 96 -32.37 -4.30 15.22
C ILE A 96 -33.10 -3.02 15.66
N PHE A 97 -33.34 -2.08 14.75
CA PHE A 97 -34.07 -0.86 15.07
C PHE A 97 -35.51 -1.15 15.51
N GLU A 98 -36.21 -2.06 14.85
CA GLU A 98 -37.56 -2.48 15.24
C GLU A 98 -37.58 -3.08 16.66
N LYS A 99 -36.60 -3.93 17.02
CA LYS A 99 -36.47 -4.47 18.38
C LYS A 99 -36.18 -3.39 19.43
N LEU A 100 -35.39 -2.37 19.08
CA LEU A 100 -35.12 -1.26 19.99
C LEU A 100 -36.38 -0.42 20.24
N GLU A 101 -37.16 -0.17 19.18
CA GLU A 101 -38.43 0.54 19.28
C GLU A 101 -39.47 -0.24 20.11
N GLU A 102 -39.52 -1.58 19.99
CA GLU A 102 -40.34 -2.43 20.85
C GLU A 102 -39.91 -2.34 22.32
N LEU A 103 -38.60 -2.37 22.59
CA LEU A 103 -38.05 -2.26 23.94
C LEU A 103 -38.39 -0.90 24.60
N GLU A 104 -38.40 0.17 23.81
CA GLU A 104 -38.76 1.52 24.25
C GLU A 104 -40.26 1.67 24.52
N ARG A 105 -41.10 0.93 23.79
CA ARG A 105 -42.57 0.92 23.98
C ARG A 105 -43.06 0.05 25.13
N THR A 106 -42.26 -0.90 25.61
CA THR A 106 -42.62 -1.68 26.81
C THR A 106 -42.33 -0.86 28.08
N PRO A 107 -43.34 -0.48 28.88
CA PRO A 107 -43.09 0.22 30.14
C PRO A 107 -42.34 -0.69 31.11
N PRO A 108 -41.39 -0.16 31.90
CA PRO A 108 -40.70 -0.95 32.90
C PRO A 108 -41.70 -1.36 33.98
N VAL A 109 -42.01 -2.66 34.07
CA VAL A 109 -42.69 -3.22 35.24
C VAL A 109 -41.68 -3.24 36.38
N VAL A 110 -41.58 -2.12 37.10
CA VAL A 110 -40.82 -2.00 38.35
C VAL A 110 -41.81 -1.70 39.46
N ASN A 111 -42.20 -2.76 40.17
CA ASN A 111 -42.51 -2.65 41.59
C ASN A 111 -41.17 -2.69 42.35
N LEU A 112 -41.02 -1.80 43.34
CA LEU A 112 -39.97 -1.64 44.36
C LEU A 112 -38.98 -0.45 44.23
N PRO A 113 -38.51 0.07 45.39
CA PRO A 113 -38.46 1.50 45.67
C PRO A 113 -37.15 2.17 45.26
N ALA A 114 -37.27 3.48 45.06
CA ALA A 114 -36.22 4.41 44.68
C ALA A 114 -34.95 4.27 45.54
N THR A 115 -33.87 3.84 44.90
CA THR A 115 -32.51 4.23 45.28
C THR A 115 -31.89 4.95 44.09
N PRO A 116 -31.15 6.06 44.33
CA PRO A 116 -30.56 6.84 43.25
C PRO A 116 -29.31 6.11 42.73
N VAL A 117 -29.47 5.31 41.67
CA VAL A 117 -28.33 4.75 40.94
C VAL A 117 -27.84 5.81 39.97
N GLN A 118 -26.97 6.69 40.44
CA GLN A 118 -26.14 7.52 39.58
C GLN A 118 -25.12 6.63 38.85
N ASN A 119 -25.18 6.57 37.52
CA ASN A 119 -24.06 6.62 36.56
C ASN A 119 -22.64 6.17 37.02
N THR A 120 -22.49 5.01 37.66
CA THR A 120 -21.23 4.67 38.37
C THR A 120 -20.18 3.89 37.57
N ILE A 121 -20.40 3.62 36.27
CA ILE A 121 -19.45 2.79 35.50
C ILE A 121 -18.43 3.63 34.70
N ASN A 122 -18.67 4.93 34.49
CA ASN A 122 -17.81 5.74 33.61
C ASN A 122 -16.93 6.80 34.31
N GLN A 123 -17.20 7.22 35.55
CA GLN A 123 -16.32 8.17 36.26
C GLN A 123 -15.22 7.44 37.05
N ILE A 124 -14.06 7.19 36.40
CA ILE A 124 -12.84 6.64 37.03
C ILE A 124 -11.80 7.75 37.30
N PHE A 125 -11.98 8.94 36.73
CA PHE A 125 -11.09 10.07 36.95
C PHE A 125 -11.70 11.05 37.93
N THR A 126 -10.86 11.60 38.79
CA THR A 126 -11.27 12.76 39.59
C THR A 126 -11.42 13.98 38.66
N PRO A 127 -12.32 14.93 38.99
CA PRO A 127 -12.49 16.16 38.21
C PRO A 127 -11.18 16.90 37.93
N GLU A 128 -10.23 16.83 38.87
CA GLU A 128 -8.90 17.43 38.74
C GLU A 128 -8.09 16.80 37.60
N ILE A 129 -8.12 15.47 37.46
CA ILE A 129 -7.41 14.78 36.37
C ILE A 129 -8.04 15.13 35.01
N ILE A 130 -9.36 15.27 34.97
CA ILE A 130 -10.09 15.65 33.75
C ILE A 130 -9.69 17.07 33.32
N LEU A 131 -9.66 18.02 34.25
CA LEU A 131 -9.22 19.39 34.00
C LEU A 131 -7.74 19.44 33.56
N GLN A 132 -6.85 18.74 34.26
CA GLN A 132 -5.42 18.69 33.90
C GLN A 132 -5.20 18.11 32.51
N ALA A 133 -5.87 17.02 32.14
CA ALA A 133 -5.75 16.42 30.82
C ALA A 133 -6.23 17.37 29.71
N ARG A 134 -7.30 18.12 29.96
CA ARG A 134 -7.83 19.10 29.02
C ARG A 134 -6.89 20.29 28.86
N ASP A 135 -6.45 20.87 29.97
CA ASP A 135 -5.72 22.14 29.97
C ASP A 135 -4.24 21.96 29.59
N GLN A 136 -3.59 20.87 30.02
CA GLN A 136 -2.18 20.63 29.76
C GLN A 136 -1.93 19.85 28.47
N LEU A 137 -2.83 18.92 28.12
CA LEU A 137 -2.61 17.98 27.01
C LEU A 137 -3.60 18.15 25.86
N GLY A 138 -4.65 18.97 26.01
CA GLY A 138 -5.72 19.10 25.03
C GLY A 138 -6.55 17.83 24.84
N ILE A 139 -6.55 16.93 25.84
CA ILE A 139 -7.25 15.64 25.77
C ILE A 139 -8.54 15.72 26.58
N ASN A 140 -9.66 15.49 25.91
CA ASN A 140 -10.93 15.29 26.60
C ASN A 140 -10.98 13.87 27.18
N LEU A 141 -11.22 13.73 28.49
CA LEU A 141 -11.40 12.44 29.17
C LEU A 141 -12.87 12.07 29.40
N ASP A 142 -13.80 12.98 29.10
CA ASP A 142 -15.25 12.75 29.19
C ASP A 142 -15.81 12.04 27.96
N VAL A 143 -14.96 11.71 26.99
CA VAL A 143 -15.33 10.92 25.81
C VAL A 143 -15.47 9.44 26.16
N GLU A 144 -16.49 8.83 25.57
CA GLU A 144 -16.71 7.39 25.71
C GLU A 144 -15.57 6.63 25.04
N LEU A 145 -14.89 5.74 25.79
CA LEU A 145 -13.79 4.93 25.28
C LEU A 145 -14.29 3.68 24.53
N VAL A 146 -15.22 3.91 23.60
CA VAL A 146 -15.85 2.89 22.77
C VAL A 146 -15.51 3.16 21.30
N TYR A 147 -15.10 2.11 20.60
CA TYR A 147 -14.84 2.16 19.16
C TYR A 147 -15.52 0.95 18.49
N ASN A 148 -16.36 1.21 17.50
CA ASN A 148 -17.17 0.18 16.82
C ASN A 148 -17.97 -0.70 17.81
N GLY A 149 -18.59 -0.07 18.82
CA GLY A 149 -19.36 -0.75 19.86
C GLY A 149 -18.53 -1.57 20.86
N LYS A 150 -17.20 -1.49 20.82
CA LYS A 150 -16.30 -2.21 21.74
C LYS A 150 -15.60 -1.26 22.69
N ASN A 151 -15.59 -1.60 23.97
CA ASN A 151 -14.83 -0.85 24.97
C ASN A 151 -13.31 -1.07 24.77
N LEU A 152 -12.58 0.02 24.54
CA LEU A 152 -11.15 0.00 24.26
C LEU A 152 -10.29 -0.44 25.44
N LEU A 153 -10.78 -0.25 26.68
CA LEU A 153 -10.05 -0.64 27.90
C LEU A 153 -10.04 -2.15 28.12
N SER A 154 -11.04 -2.87 27.60
CA SER A 154 -11.14 -4.33 27.69
C SER A 154 -10.70 -5.04 26.41
N LEU A 155 -10.69 -4.34 25.27
CA LEU A 155 -10.30 -4.91 23.98
C LEU A 155 -8.83 -5.36 23.93
N VAL A 156 -7.95 -4.67 24.67
CA VAL A 156 -6.51 -4.98 24.74
C VAL A 156 -6.11 -5.13 26.20
N ALA A 157 -5.40 -6.22 26.51
CA ALA A 157 -4.85 -6.43 27.85
C ALA A 157 -3.74 -5.41 28.13
N PHE A 158 -3.85 -4.69 29.25
CA PHE A 158 -2.83 -3.75 29.70
C PHE A 158 -1.79 -4.47 30.56
N ASN A 159 -0.51 -4.34 30.20
CA ASN A 159 0.60 -4.89 30.96
C ASN A 159 1.57 -3.75 31.34
N ARG A 160 1.76 -3.52 32.64
CA ARG A 160 2.66 -2.47 33.16
C ARG A 160 4.12 -2.70 32.82
N ASN A 161 4.54 -3.95 32.66
CA ASN A 161 5.93 -4.29 32.32
C ASN A 161 6.21 -4.08 30.82
N ASN A 162 5.18 -3.95 29.99
CA ASN A 162 5.33 -3.70 28.56
C ASN A 162 4.17 -2.83 28.04
N ILE A 163 4.18 -1.58 28.48
CA ILE A 163 3.14 -0.60 28.13
C ILE A 163 3.13 -0.27 26.63
N ASN A 164 4.24 -0.46 25.92
CA ASN A 164 4.37 -0.13 24.50
C ASN A 164 3.55 -1.09 23.61
N ILE A 165 3.47 -2.37 23.99
CA ILE A 165 2.62 -3.36 23.29
C ILE A 165 1.13 -2.97 23.35
N TYR A 166 0.69 -2.38 24.46
CA TYR A 166 -0.71 -1.96 24.60
C TYR A 166 -1.10 -0.93 23.53
N GLY A 167 -0.28 0.11 23.36
CA GLY A 167 -0.52 1.18 22.40
C GLY A 167 -0.45 0.70 20.96
N THR A 168 0.56 -0.09 20.60
CA THR A 168 0.68 -0.64 19.24
C THR A 168 -0.48 -1.58 18.88
N LYS A 169 -1.02 -2.33 19.85
CA LYS A 169 -2.23 -3.15 19.65
C LYS A 169 -3.48 -2.28 19.48
N LEU A 170 -3.67 -1.25 20.30
CA LEU A 170 -4.77 -0.29 20.14
C LEU A 170 -4.71 0.40 18.77
N LEU A 171 -3.52 0.83 18.37
CA LEU A 171 -3.26 1.47 17.08
C LEU A 171 -3.73 0.57 15.91
N GLY A 172 -3.39 -0.73 15.95
CA GLY A 172 -3.85 -1.70 14.95
C GLY A 172 -5.33 -2.07 15.02
N LYS A 173 -6.07 -1.64 16.06
CA LYS A 173 -7.54 -1.77 16.14
C LYS A 173 -8.27 -0.52 15.65
N LEU A 174 -7.68 0.65 15.87
CA LEU A 174 -8.27 1.94 15.52
C LEU A 174 -7.99 2.36 14.07
N PHE A 175 -6.89 1.88 13.50
CA PHE A 175 -6.46 2.23 12.15
C PHE A 175 -6.23 0.99 11.31
N THR A 176 -6.57 1.09 10.04
CA THR A 176 -6.26 0.09 9.02
C THR A 176 -4.77 0.09 8.71
N LYS A 177 -4.26 -1.03 8.19
CA LYS A 177 -2.84 -1.14 7.80
C LYS A 177 -2.45 -0.07 6.77
N ARG A 178 -3.36 0.28 5.84
CA ARG A 178 -3.15 1.32 4.83
C ARG A 178 -3.03 2.71 5.46
N GLU A 179 -3.92 3.06 6.37
CA GLU A 179 -3.83 4.32 7.12
C GLU A 179 -2.50 4.42 7.91
N LEU A 180 -2.06 3.32 8.52
CA LEU A 180 -0.79 3.28 9.25
C LEU A 180 0.44 3.42 8.35
N ALA A 181 0.38 2.92 7.11
CA ALA A 181 1.47 3.07 6.15
C ALA A 181 1.58 4.53 5.64
N GLN A 182 0.43 5.17 5.44
CA GLN A 182 0.33 6.53 4.87
C GLN A 182 0.43 7.64 5.93
N GLY A 183 0.16 7.33 7.21
CA GLY A 183 0.09 8.31 8.27
C GLY A 183 1.32 8.40 9.18
N THR A 184 1.35 9.44 10.02
CA THR A 184 2.27 9.60 11.16
C THR A 184 1.52 9.90 12.46
N VAL A 185 2.07 9.47 13.60
CA VAL A 185 1.46 9.65 14.93
C VAL A 185 1.45 11.11 15.37
N GLU A 186 2.49 11.86 15.02
CA GLU A 186 2.65 13.29 15.30
C GLU A 186 3.14 14.00 14.04
N PRO A 187 2.78 15.27 13.85
CA PRO A 187 3.26 16.07 12.74
C PRO A 187 4.79 16.05 12.76
N THR A 188 5.36 15.55 11.67
CA THR A 188 6.81 15.57 11.43
C THR A 188 7.06 16.60 10.33
N ARG A 189 8.31 17.04 10.16
CA ARG A 189 8.67 17.94 9.04
C ARG A 189 8.43 17.32 7.67
N THR A 190 8.08 16.04 7.60
CA THR A 190 7.75 15.31 6.37
C THR A 190 6.33 15.63 5.91
N ASN A 191 6.09 15.64 4.60
CA ASN A 191 4.76 15.84 3.98
C ASN A 191 3.76 14.69 4.25
N THR A 192 4.00 13.86 5.28
CA THR A 192 3.17 12.71 5.61
C THR A 192 1.97 13.18 6.45
N PRO A 193 0.73 12.85 6.06
CA PRO A 193 -0.44 13.26 6.82
C PRO A 193 -0.43 12.68 8.23
N GLN A 194 -0.91 13.45 9.20
CA GLN A 194 -1.11 12.95 10.55
C GLN A 194 -2.27 11.94 10.58
N LEU A 195 -2.12 10.89 11.38
CA LEU A 195 -3.23 10.01 11.73
C LEU A 195 -4.33 10.81 12.41
N ASP A 196 -5.58 10.40 12.18
CA ASP A 196 -6.78 11.05 12.73
C ASP A 196 -6.61 11.43 14.22
N PRO A 197 -6.56 12.75 14.53
CA PRO A 197 -6.30 13.23 15.88
C PRO A 197 -7.33 12.75 16.91
N ILE A 198 -8.59 12.55 16.49
CA ILE A 198 -9.66 12.10 17.39
C ILE A 198 -9.38 10.66 17.84
N ARG A 199 -9.09 9.77 16.88
CA ARG A 199 -8.71 8.37 17.17
C ARG A 199 -7.40 8.29 17.95
N MET A 200 -6.44 9.18 17.68
CA MET A 200 -5.20 9.24 18.45
C MET A 200 -5.44 9.66 19.92
N ASN A 201 -6.32 10.63 20.15
CA ASN A 201 -6.69 11.07 21.49
C ASN A 201 -7.40 9.97 22.29
N LEU A 202 -8.16 9.07 21.64
CA LEU A 202 -8.70 7.88 22.30
C LEU A 202 -7.60 6.96 22.85
N ILE A 203 -6.48 6.79 22.12
CA ILE A 203 -5.32 6.02 22.61
C ILE A 203 -4.73 6.68 23.85
N LYS A 204 -4.52 8.01 23.80
CA LYS A 204 -3.98 8.77 24.94
C LYS A 204 -4.90 8.68 26.16
N ALA A 205 -6.21 8.87 25.97
CA ALA A 205 -7.20 8.74 27.03
C ALA A 205 -7.23 7.32 27.63
N CYS A 206 -7.06 6.27 26.82
CA CYS A 206 -6.90 4.90 27.32
C CYS A 206 -5.66 4.76 28.21
N TYR A 207 -4.53 5.34 27.84
CA TYR A 207 -3.31 5.31 28.66
C TYR A 207 -3.48 6.07 29.97
N ILE A 208 -4.00 7.28 29.93
CA ILE A 208 -4.27 8.06 31.16
C ILE A 208 -5.16 7.25 32.10
N ARG A 209 -6.11 6.46 31.56
CA ARG A 209 -7.00 5.61 32.37
C ARG A 209 -6.33 4.39 32.96
N LYS A 210 -5.33 3.83 32.29
CA LYS A 210 -4.58 2.67 32.77
C LYS A 210 -3.44 3.08 33.74
N LEU A 211 -2.83 4.22 33.50
CA LEU A 211 -1.73 4.78 34.30
C LEU A 211 -2.23 5.58 35.52
N LYS A 212 -3.51 6.01 35.49
CA LYS A 212 -4.24 6.70 36.58
C LYS A 212 -3.76 8.11 36.91
N THR A 213 -2.58 8.54 36.46
CA THR A 213 -2.04 9.88 36.68
C THR A 213 -1.57 10.50 35.36
N ILE A 214 -1.61 11.84 35.29
CA ILE A 214 -1.09 12.60 34.14
C ILE A 214 0.44 12.54 34.11
N GLU A 215 1.10 12.65 35.27
CA GLU A 215 2.56 12.56 35.40
C GLU A 215 3.08 11.25 34.80
N SER A 216 2.55 10.10 35.24
CA SER A 216 2.98 8.81 34.69
C SER A 216 2.66 8.67 33.20
N PHE A 217 1.60 9.32 32.70
CA PHE A 217 1.35 9.37 31.25
C PHE A 217 2.44 10.16 30.53
N VAL A 218 2.77 11.37 31.01
CA VAL A 218 3.77 12.25 30.40
C VAL A 218 5.15 11.60 30.40
N ASP A 219 5.55 10.97 31.50
CA ASP A 219 6.84 10.28 31.62
C ASP A 219 6.99 9.13 30.61
N ASN A 220 5.89 8.41 30.36
CA ASN A 220 5.91 7.24 29.49
C ASN A 220 5.57 7.57 28.02
N TRP A 221 4.94 8.72 27.75
CA TRP A 221 4.45 9.07 26.42
C TRP A 221 5.55 9.10 25.34
N PRO A 222 6.77 9.61 25.58
CA PRO A 222 7.84 9.57 24.57
C PRO A 222 8.17 8.15 24.10
N SER A 223 8.26 7.18 25.03
CA SER A 223 8.54 5.77 24.73
C SER A 223 7.38 5.11 23.97
N ILE A 224 6.15 5.40 24.40
CA ILE A 224 4.93 4.94 23.73
C ILE A 224 4.88 5.50 22.30
N SER A 225 5.04 6.81 22.14
CA SER A 225 5.01 7.52 20.85
C SER A 225 6.08 6.97 19.90
N LYS A 226 7.30 6.70 20.37
CA LYS A 226 8.35 6.03 19.58
C LYS A 226 7.88 4.68 19.05
N SER A 227 7.25 3.86 19.90
CA SER A 227 6.73 2.54 19.51
C SER A 227 5.57 2.63 18.50
N LEU A 228 4.68 3.62 18.66
CA LEU A 228 3.59 3.87 17.71
C LEU A 228 4.14 4.34 16.34
N LYS A 229 5.15 5.23 16.34
CA LYS A 229 5.84 5.69 15.13
C LYS A 229 6.53 4.52 14.42
N GLN A 230 7.24 3.68 15.17
CA GLN A 230 7.87 2.46 14.62
C GLN A 230 6.83 1.55 13.96
N LYS A 231 5.67 1.36 14.59
CA LYS A 231 4.60 0.53 14.00
C LYS A 231 4.11 1.06 12.66
N CYS A 232 4.01 2.38 12.50
CA CYS A 232 3.66 3.03 11.23
C CYS A 232 4.74 2.81 10.17
N LEU A 233 6.01 2.98 10.55
CA LEU A 233 7.17 2.71 9.68
C LEU A 233 7.21 1.25 9.21
N ASP A 234 6.96 0.30 10.11
CA ASP A 234 6.93 -1.13 9.77
C ASP A 234 5.82 -1.43 8.75
N GLN A 235 4.65 -0.81 8.87
CA GLN A 235 3.59 -0.94 7.87
C GLN A 235 4.00 -0.32 6.53
N ARG A 236 4.62 0.87 6.54
CA ARG A 236 5.09 1.51 5.32
C ARG A 236 6.12 0.64 4.57
N LYS A 237 7.10 0.10 5.29
CA LYS A 237 8.08 -0.84 4.74
C LYS A 237 7.43 -2.12 4.21
N PHE A 238 6.38 -2.60 4.88
CA PHE A 238 5.65 -3.79 4.45
C PHE A 238 4.95 -3.57 3.09
N PHE A 239 4.27 -2.43 2.89
CA PHE A 239 3.62 -2.13 1.61
C PHE A 239 4.63 -1.85 0.49
N ALA A 240 5.72 -1.13 0.78
CA ALA A 240 6.78 -0.89 -0.21
C ALA A 240 7.37 -2.21 -0.76
N LYS A 241 7.53 -3.23 0.09
CA LYS A 241 8.00 -4.57 -0.33
C LYS A 241 6.97 -5.39 -1.11
N GLN A 242 5.69 -5.03 -1.06
CA GLN A 242 4.62 -5.75 -1.80
C GLN A 242 4.34 -5.14 -3.17
N GLU A 243 4.66 -3.87 -3.36
CA GLU A 243 4.43 -3.16 -4.61
C GLU A 243 5.56 -3.39 -5.64
N ASP A 244 6.73 -3.89 -5.22
CA ASP A 244 7.86 -4.23 -6.11
C ASP A 244 8.39 -5.67 -5.92
N PRO A 245 7.99 -6.63 -6.78
CA PRO A 245 8.71 -7.89 -6.93
C PRO A 245 9.90 -7.82 -7.90
N GLU A 246 10.05 -6.74 -8.69
CA GLU A 246 10.98 -6.70 -9.84
C GLU A 246 12.21 -5.78 -9.72
N GLU A 247 12.36 -4.99 -8.65
CA GLU A 247 13.54 -4.11 -8.46
C GLU A 247 14.41 -4.47 -7.23
N ALA A 248 14.42 -5.73 -6.80
CA ALA A 248 15.28 -6.22 -5.72
C ALA A 248 16.75 -6.45 -6.15
N ASN A 249 17.31 -5.54 -6.95
CA ASN A 249 18.74 -5.49 -7.28
C ASN A 249 19.27 -4.05 -7.45
N GLY A 250 18.69 -3.09 -6.71
CA GLY A 250 19.29 -1.78 -6.50
C GLY A 250 19.81 -1.66 -5.07
N GLU A 251 21.11 -1.84 -4.89
CA GLU A 251 21.82 -1.32 -3.71
C GLU A 251 21.48 0.17 -3.55
N ASN A 252 20.92 0.52 -2.39
CA ASN A 252 21.06 1.87 -1.88
C ASN A 252 21.46 1.75 -0.41
N GLY A 253 22.73 1.39 -0.24
CA GLY A 253 23.49 1.78 0.93
C GLY A 253 23.67 3.30 0.89
N GLY A 254 23.25 3.94 1.96
CA GLY A 254 23.43 5.37 2.24
C GLY A 254 23.57 5.51 3.75
N GLU A 255 24.67 4.96 4.25
CA GLU A 255 25.30 5.40 5.49
C GLU A 255 25.81 6.82 5.22
N ASP A 256 25.14 7.83 5.78
CA ASP A 256 25.72 9.16 5.94
C ASP A 256 26.01 9.32 7.44
N ASP A 257 27.12 8.72 7.84
CA ASP A 257 27.93 9.15 8.96
C ASP A 257 28.77 10.35 8.47
N GLU A 258 28.35 11.57 8.76
CA GLU A 258 29.28 12.70 8.83
C GLU A 258 29.09 13.46 10.14
N ASP A 259 30.10 13.26 11.00
CA ASP A 259 30.54 14.14 12.06
C ASP A 259 30.60 15.59 11.58
N ASP A 260 29.99 16.49 12.34
CA ASP A 260 30.52 17.84 12.55
C ASP A 260 30.47 18.13 14.06
N ASN A 261 31.65 18.03 14.67
CA ASN A 261 32.01 18.80 15.86
C ASN A 261 31.79 20.30 15.56
N ASP A 262 31.17 21.06 16.46
CA ASP A 262 31.91 22.11 17.19
C ASP A 262 31.08 22.72 18.34
N ASP A 263 31.70 22.63 19.51
CA ASP A 263 31.75 23.54 20.65
C ASP A 263 30.56 23.92 21.57
N THR A 264 30.87 23.69 22.86
CA THR A 264 30.57 24.48 24.08
C THR A 264 29.20 24.30 24.78
N GLN A 265 29.06 24.08 26.10
CA GLN A 265 29.99 24.07 27.25
C GLN A 265 29.60 23.05 28.33
N ALA A 266 30.63 22.67 29.08
CA ALA A 266 30.68 22.16 30.44
C ALA A 266 29.46 22.41 31.34
N LEU A 267 29.09 21.38 32.10
CA LEU A 267 29.03 21.45 33.56
C LEU A 267 29.22 20.05 34.14
N GLU A 268 30.34 19.89 34.81
CA GLU A 268 30.69 18.79 35.71
C GLU A 268 29.57 18.55 36.72
N ASN A 269 29.31 17.29 37.06
CA ASN A 269 29.30 16.90 38.46
C ASN A 269 29.50 15.41 38.63
N ASN A 270 30.57 15.11 39.37
CA ASN A 270 30.96 13.84 39.93
C ASN A 270 29.81 13.18 40.70
N PHE A 271 29.62 11.87 40.52
CA PHE A 271 29.23 11.05 41.66
C PHE A 271 29.77 9.62 41.51
N GLU A 272 30.52 9.23 42.54
CA GLU A 272 31.30 8.01 42.68
C GLU A 272 30.49 6.72 42.51
N GLN A 273 31.08 5.76 41.79
CA GLN A 273 30.87 4.35 42.06
C GLN A 273 31.55 3.98 43.39
N PRO A 274 31.02 2.99 44.10
CA PRO A 274 31.90 2.03 44.72
C PRO A 274 31.65 0.62 44.18
N GLU A 275 32.78 -0.03 44.00
CA GLU A 275 33.01 -1.45 43.76
C GLU A 275 32.36 -2.34 44.83
N GLU A 276 32.00 -3.56 44.43
CA GLU A 276 32.52 -4.83 44.97
C GLU A 276 31.50 -5.97 44.76
N GLU A 277 31.93 -7.01 44.02
CA GLU A 277 31.35 -8.36 44.07
C GLU A 277 31.60 -8.98 45.46
N PRO A 278 30.86 -10.04 45.90
CA PRO A 278 31.30 -11.40 45.54
C PRO A 278 30.21 -12.51 45.50
N VAL A 279 30.48 -13.53 44.66
CA VAL A 279 30.43 -14.98 44.99
C VAL A 279 29.09 -15.76 45.00
N SER A 280 29.02 -16.69 44.03
CA SER A 280 28.83 -18.15 44.15
C SER A 280 27.59 -18.77 44.86
N GLY A 281 26.80 -19.48 44.06
CA GLY A 281 26.67 -20.95 44.14
C GLY A 281 25.77 -21.59 45.22
N GLN A 282 24.59 -22.07 44.82
CA GLN A 282 23.93 -23.31 45.31
C GLN A 282 22.64 -23.51 44.47
N LEU A 283 22.50 -24.46 43.54
CA LEU A 283 22.48 -25.94 43.60
C LEU A 283 21.45 -26.56 44.59
N ILE A 284 20.52 -27.30 43.95
CA ILE A 284 19.64 -28.43 44.37
C ILE A 284 18.37 -28.12 45.22
N PRO A 285 17.29 -28.95 45.24
CA PRO A 285 16.83 -30.01 44.32
C PRO A 285 15.37 -29.93 43.83
N ARG A 286 15.13 -30.56 42.68
CA ARG A 286 13.84 -31.15 42.28
C ARG A 286 13.57 -32.37 43.15
N ASP A 287 12.47 -32.35 43.90
CA ASP A 287 11.73 -33.54 44.30
C ASP A 287 10.33 -33.11 44.78
N ILE A 288 9.30 -33.38 43.97
CA ILE A 288 7.93 -33.50 44.48
C ILE A 288 7.33 -34.77 43.90
N SER A 289 7.35 -35.77 44.79
CA SER A 289 6.63 -37.03 44.75
C SER A 289 5.16 -36.84 44.38
N MET A 290 4.71 -37.55 43.35
CA MET A 290 3.29 -37.84 43.14
C MET A 290 2.88 -38.98 44.07
N ALA A 291 2.20 -38.63 45.16
CA ALA A 291 1.47 -39.57 45.98
C ALA A 291 -0.03 -39.40 45.75
N SER A 292 -0.65 -40.50 45.36
CA SER A 292 -2.07 -40.73 45.15
C SER A 292 -2.94 -40.28 46.33
N LEU A 293 -4.13 -39.75 46.03
CA LEU A 293 -5.27 -39.77 46.95
C LEU A 293 -6.45 -40.51 46.28
N PRO A 294 -7.15 -41.39 47.01
CA PRO A 294 -8.22 -42.24 46.47
C PRO A 294 -9.60 -41.58 46.51
N LEU A 295 -10.49 -42.16 45.69
CA LEU A 295 -11.94 -42.05 45.77
C LEU A 295 -12.47 -42.52 47.14
N ASN A 296 -13.42 -41.77 47.72
CA ASN A 296 -14.73 -42.24 48.19
C ASN A 296 -15.43 -41.18 49.05
N ASN A 297 -16.48 -40.56 48.51
CA ASN A 297 -17.89 -40.73 48.89
C ASN A 297 -18.73 -39.65 48.20
#